data_AF-A0A970UUV4-F1
#
_entry.id   AF-A0A970UUV4-F1
#
_cell.length_a   1.000
_cell.length_b   1.000
_cell.length_c   1.000
_cell.angle_alpha   90.00
_cell.angle_beta   90.00
_cell.angle_gamma   90.00
#
_symmetry.space_group_name_H-M   'P 1'
#
loop_
_entity.id
_entity.type
_entity.pdbx_description
1 polymer ?
#
loop_
_entity_poly.entity_id
_entity_poly.type
_entity_poly.pdbx_seq_one_letter_code
_entity_poly.pdbx_strand_id
1 'polypeptide(L)'
;MKKIYYFIFAAFAAFSANLSGAVIVDGFDYIETMQAGSQRFANSPATNTENVYALISMKDFKTYSFDDVYRKMEDNIDLKFYIMGGTTGATVRLYAMDGTATSTKNNEYVGSEDLTVDNFVIKNTTKLFKITGVDFDAATASQVRSLNFSTASNTVNPVEINDIIAFKTAATSAAGGHRIGLIKIVNIEREAPESSKGVVTISVKLVKPEPVVTDGFDFVLNQKIGTFGFAGGTVAGYENVFSLYSIKDLTTYKLDDIKSNLVNVDMKFHLQGAASEPRVYSMNNLDNKNPQYKTSDGIALNTLLTPETTNDTRYLSMPSAFSFESATVADVQAINVDDITLQAIKPAAIGNVIAFKAGPTSKADGVVGVMKIHDIVLVKPDNKELGYFVVSFKQLKSGATSTPKSNIEKQWKQIGKVINLSHESTGVFNVYNAMGKLILSKNISNGGVVDLSAYTGVYVVDFNQIRTKIILF
;
A
#
# COMPACT_ATOMS: atom_id res chain seq x y z
N MET A 1 -44.04 -62.00 -40.90
CA MET A 1 -42.82 -61.34 -40.39
C MET A 1 -43.19 -59.93 -39.94
N LYS A 2 -42.84 -59.61 -38.69
CA LYS A 2 -43.23 -58.41 -37.92
C LYS A 2 -42.63 -57.12 -38.48
N LYS A 3 -43.35 -56.00 -38.33
CA LYS A 3 -42.81 -54.70 -37.87
C LYS A 3 -43.97 -53.80 -37.41
N ILE A 4 -44.06 -53.62 -36.10
CA ILE A 4 -44.93 -52.66 -35.40
C ILE A 4 -44.13 -51.35 -35.32
N TYR A 5 -44.70 -50.24 -35.77
CA TYR A 5 -44.15 -48.90 -35.55
C TYR A 5 -44.72 -48.34 -34.24
N TYR A 6 -43.87 -48.21 -33.22
CA TYR A 6 -44.16 -47.41 -32.03
C TYR A 6 -43.61 -45.99 -32.25
N PHE A 7 -44.50 -45.00 -32.23
CA PHE A 7 -44.14 -43.60 -32.02
C PHE A 7 -43.79 -43.42 -30.54
N ILE A 8 -42.54 -43.07 -30.25
CA ILE A 8 -42.11 -42.61 -28.92
C ILE A 8 -41.98 -41.09 -28.98
N PHE A 9 -42.83 -40.41 -28.22
CA PHE A 9 -42.62 -39.02 -27.80
C PHE A 9 -41.42 -38.98 -26.86
N ALA A 10 -40.30 -38.39 -27.32
CA ALA A 10 -39.22 -37.99 -26.43
C ALA A 10 -39.55 -36.58 -25.89
N ALA A 11 -40.04 -36.52 -24.66
CA ALA A 11 -40.12 -35.28 -23.92
C ALA A 11 -38.69 -34.79 -23.61
N PHE A 12 -38.32 -33.64 -24.18
CA PHE A 12 -37.16 -32.87 -23.74
C PHE A 12 -37.45 -32.33 -22.33
N ALA A 13 -37.05 -33.05 -21.30
CA ALA A 13 -36.79 -32.46 -19.99
C ALA A 13 -35.37 -31.89 -20.05
N ALA A 14 -35.25 -30.61 -20.42
CA ALA A 14 -34.04 -29.84 -20.18
C ALA A 14 -33.84 -29.74 -18.66
N PHE A 15 -33.05 -30.66 -18.10
CA PHE A 15 -32.40 -30.42 -16.82
C PHE A 15 -31.31 -29.36 -17.07
N SER A 16 -31.70 -28.08 -17.02
CA SER A 16 -30.72 -27.01 -16.79
C SER A 16 -30.31 -27.13 -15.33
N ALA A 17 -29.33 -28.00 -15.06
CA ALA A 17 -28.50 -27.83 -13.88
C ALA A 17 -27.80 -26.47 -14.06
N ASN A 18 -28.34 -25.44 -13.40
CA ASN A 18 -27.54 -24.27 -13.04
C ASN A 18 -26.44 -24.80 -12.12
N LEU A 19 -25.35 -25.29 -12.70
CA LEU A 19 -24.07 -25.36 -12.03
C LEU A 19 -23.66 -23.91 -11.80
N SER A 20 -24.19 -23.28 -10.75
CA SER A 20 -23.58 -22.07 -10.20
C SER A 20 -22.18 -22.50 -9.79
N GLY A 21 -21.16 -22.09 -10.57
CA GLY A 21 -19.77 -22.35 -10.21
C GLY A 21 -19.51 -21.87 -8.79
N ALA A 22 -18.76 -22.64 -8.01
CA ALA A 22 -18.39 -22.22 -6.66
C ALA A 22 -17.68 -20.85 -6.72
N VAL A 23 -18.02 -19.97 -5.77
CA VAL A 23 -17.39 -18.64 -5.68
C VAL A 23 -15.89 -18.80 -5.48
N ILE A 24 -15.07 -18.19 -6.35
CA ILE A 24 -13.61 -18.19 -6.23
C ILE A 24 -13.19 -17.26 -5.09
N VAL A 25 -12.77 -17.82 -3.97
CA VAL A 25 -12.33 -17.05 -2.79
C VAL A 25 -10.81 -17.02 -2.61
N ASP A 26 -10.06 -17.77 -3.42
CA ASP A 26 -8.60 -17.81 -3.30
C ASP A 26 -7.96 -16.45 -3.59
N GLY A 27 -7.01 -16.06 -2.74
CA GLY A 27 -6.41 -14.72 -2.77
C GLY A 27 -7.29 -13.58 -2.25
N PHE A 28 -8.47 -13.85 -1.69
CA PHE A 28 -9.37 -12.86 -1.09
C PHE A 28 -9.59 -13.08 0.41
N ASP A 29 -9.82 -11.99 1.14
CA ASP A 29 -10.67 -12.00 2.32
C ASP A 29 -12.11 -11.87 1.84
N TYR A 30 -12.99 -12.77 2.28
CA TYR A 30 -14.32 -12.94 1.69
C TYR A 30 -15.40 -13.02 2.77
N ILE A 31 -16.52 -12.34 2.51
CA ILE A 31 -17.77 -12.54 3.23
C ILE A 31 -18.91 -12.73 2.22
N GLU A 32 -19.69 -13.79 2.41
CA GLU A 32 -20.82 -14.09 1.54
C GLU A 32 -21.99 -13.13 1.80
N THR A 33 -22.27 -12.87 3.07
CA THR A 33 -23.42 -12.07 3.50
C THR A 33 -23.00 -11.10 4.60
N MET A 34 -23.04 -9.81 4.29
CA MET A 34 -22.93 -8.72 5.25
C MET A 34 -24.13 -7.79 5.08
N GLN A 35 -24.74 -7.39 6.19
CA GLN A 35 -25.84 -6.43 6.19
C GLN A 35 -25.35 -5.05 6.65
N ALA A 36 -25.90 -3.99 6.05
CA ALA A 36 -25.66 -2.62 6.47
C ALA A 36 -26.94 -1.80 6.46
N GLY A 37 -27.15 -1.03 7.53
CA GLY A 37 -28.30 -0.15 7.70
C GLY A 37 -28.12 1.19 6.98
N SER A 38 -29.21 1.83 6.60
CA SER A 38 -29.21 3.21 6.09
C SER A 38 -28.66 4.20 7.13
N GLN A 39 -28.43 5.46 6.73
CA GLN A 39 -27.98 6.55 7.61
C GLN A 39 -28.80 6.73 8.90
N ARG A 40 -30.09 6.32 8.88
CA ARG A 40 -30.97 6.35 10.06
C ARG A 40 -30.59 5.34 11.15
N PHE A 41 -29.69 4.42 10.85
CA PHE A 41 -29.12 3.43 11.75
C PHE A 41 -27.65 3.72 12.06
N ALA A 42 -27.24 5.00 12.02
CA ALA A 42 -25.87 5.39 12.33
C ALA A 42 -25.50 5.13 13.80
N ASN A 43 -26.44 5.29 14.74
CA ASN A 43 -26.18 5.08 16.18
C ASN A 43 -27.26 4.24 16.88
N SER A 44 -28.09 3.56 16.09
CA SER A 44 -29.04 2.56 16.59
C SER A 44 -29.12 1.45 15.56
N PRO A 45 -29.24 0.19 16.00
CA PRO A 45 -29.25 -0.93 15.07
C PRO A 45 -30.50 -0.88 14.18
N ALA A 46 -30.40 -1.49 13.00
CA ALA A 46 -31.54 -1.65 12.10
C ALA A 46 -32.66 -2.44 12.76
N THR A 47 -33.90 -2.12 12.40
CA THR A 47 -35.10 -2.72 12.97
C THR A 47 -35.06 -4.25 12.90
N ASN A 48 -35.32 -4.93 14.02
CA ASN A 48 -35.29 -6.39 14.16
C ASN A 48 -33.93 -7.04 13.89
N THR A 49 -32.83 -6.30 14.02
CA THR A 49 -31.48 -6.84 13.89
C THR A 49 -30.65 -6.54 15.14
N GLU A 50 -29.62 -7.36 15.38
CA GLU A 50 -28.56 -7.05 16.32
C GLU A 50 -27.32 -6.61 15.54
N ASN A 51 -26.70 -5.50 15.94
CA ASN A 51 -25.40 -5.03 15.41
C ASN A 51 -25.35 -4.66 13.91
N VAL A 52 -26.49 -4.39 13.25
CA VAL A 52 -26.51 -3.84 11.88
C VAL A 52 -26.66 -2.32 11.93
N TYR A 53 -25.62 -1.61 11.53
CA TYR A 53 -25.52 -0.14 11.56
C TYR A 53 -25.12 0.42 10.20
N ALA A 54 -24.96 1.73 10.11
CA ALA A 54 -24.72 2.42 8.85
C ALA A 54 -23.25 2.54 8.41
N LEU A 55 -22.31 2.43 9.34
CA LEU A 55 -20.88 2.60 9.08
C LEU A 55 -20.24 1.24 8.83
N ILE A 56 -19.63 1.05 7.65
CA ILE A 56 -19.16 -0.24 7.17
C ILE A 56 -17.63 -0.32 7.24
N SER A 57 -17.14 -1.37 7.88
CA SER A 57 -15.72 -1.73 7.96
C SER A 57 -15.37 -2.78 6.91
N MET A 58 -14.37 -2.51 6.07
CA MET A 58 -13.81 -3.53 5.17
C MET A 58 -12.73 -4.38 5.85
N LYS A 59 -12.32 -4.05 7.08
CA LYS A 59 -11.30 -4.78 7.82
C LYS A 59 -11.82 -6.12 8.32
N ASP A 60 -13.01 -6.11 8.90
CA ASP A 60 -13.61 -7.26 9.56
C ASP A 60 -15.03 -7.57 9.08
N PHE A 61 -15.47 -6.87 8.02
CA PHE A 61 -16.76 -7.07 7.36
C PHE A 61 -17.95 -6.96 8.33
N LYS A 62 -17.90 -5.92 9.16
CA LYS A 62 -18.96 -5.57 10.11
C LYS A 62 -19.42 -4.15 9.89
N THR A 63 -20.54 -3.84 10.53
CA THR A 63 -21.02 -2.47 10.69
C THR A 63 -20.93 -2.00 12.12
N TYR A 64 -20.74 -0.70 12.30
CA TYR A 64 -20.55 -0.09 13.61
C TYR A 64 -21.50 1.07 13.84
N SER A 65 -21.86 1.28 15.11
CA SER A 65 -22.47 2.53 15.53
C SER A 65 -21.45 3.67 15.43
N PHE A 66 -21.93 4.90 15.33
CA PHE A 66 -21.11 6.10 15.33
C PHE A 66 -20.26 6.20 16.61
N ASP A 67 -20.90 6.02 17.77
CA ASP A 67 -20.25 6.24 19.07
C ASP A 67 -19.19 5.17 19.38
N ASP A 68 -19.29 3.99 18.78
CA ASP A 68 -18.28 2.93 18.92
C ASP A 68 -16.98 3.27 18.21
N VAL A 69 -17.03 4.09 17.14
CA VAL A 69 -15.87 4.34 16.29
C VAL A 69 -15.31 5.74 16.43
N TYR A 70 -16.15 6.73 16.74
CA TYR A 70 -15.74 8.13 16.85
C TYR A 70 -14.59 8.30 17.86
N ARG A 71 -13.47 8.88 17.39
CA ARG A 71 -12.21 9.06 18.13
C ARG A 71 -11.60 7.79 18.75
N LYS A 72 -12.02 6.61 18.32
CA LYS A 72 -11.54 5.32 18.82
C LYS A 72 -10.89 4.49 17.71
N MET A 73 -11.58 4.37 16.59
CA MET A 73 -11.21 3.50 15.47
C MET A 73 -11.82 4.00 14.15
N GLU A 74 -11.77 5.31 13.93
CA GLU A 74 -12.32 5.97 12.74
C GLU A 74 -11.68 5.47 11.43
N ASP A 75 -10.42 5.05 11.49
CA ASP A 75 -9.67 4.45 10.39
C ASP A 75 -10.18 3.05 9.99
N ASN A 76 -11.03 2.43 10.81
CA ASN A 76 -11.68 1.17 10.51
C ASN A 76 -12.85 1.28 9.54
N ILE A 77 -13.42 2.48 9.37
CA ILE A 77 -14.63 2.67 8.57
C ILE A 77 -14.27 3.18 7.18
N ASP A 78 -14.64 2.40 6.17
CA ASP A 78 -14.32 2.70 4.76
C ASP A 78 -15.50 3.28 4.00
N LEU A 79 -16.71 2.85 4.35
CA LEU A 79 -17.93 3.08 3.58
C LEU A 79 -19.12 3.34 4.49
N LYS A 80 -20.16 3.93 3.92
CA LYS A 80 -21.46 4.12 4.58
C LYS A 80 -22.60 3.98 3.59
N PHE A 81 -23.67 3.33 4.03
CA PHE A 81 -24.84 3.03 3.21
C PHE A 81 -25.91 4.10 3.37
N TYR A 82 -26.58 4.46 2.27
CA TYR A 82 -27.56 5.55 2.25
C TYR A 82 -28.81 5.19 1.46
N ILE A 83 -29.97 5.57 1.99
CA ILE A 83 -31.24 5.54 1.27
C ILE A 83 -31.81 6.95 1.23
N MET A 84 -31.93 7.50 0.01
CA MET A 84 -32.70 8.73 -0.19
C MET A 84 -34.18 8.37 -0.12
N GLY A 85 -34.87 8.82 0.94
CA GLY A 85 -36.31 8.70 1.05
C GLY A 85 -37.06 9.70 0.17
N GLY A 86 -38.38 9.57 0.10
CA GLY A 86 -39.28 10.45 -0.65
C GLY A 86 -40.07 9.74 -1.73
N THR A 87 -41.14 10.40 -2.21
CA THR A 87 -42.12 9.83 -3.16
C THR A 87 -41.63 9.80 -4.61
N THR A 88 -40.56 10.53 -4.94
CA THR A 88 -40.01 10.61 -6.30
C THR A 88 -38.49 10.44 -6.27
N GLY A 89 -37.95 9.46 -7.00
CA GLY A 89 -36.50 9.31 -7.16
C GLY A 89 -35.75 8.81 -5.93
N ALA A 90 -36.39 7.99 -5.10
CA ALA A 90 -35.74 7.38 -3.95
C ALA A 90 -34.63 6.41 -4.40
N THR A 91 -33.37 6.85 -4.34
CA THR A 91 -32.19 6.08 -4.76
C THR A 91 -31.43 5.52 -3.58
N VAL A 92 -30.89 4.31 -3.76
CA VAL A 92 -29.92 3.73 -2.84
C VAL A 92 -28.52 4.11 -3.27
N ARG A 93 -27.63 4.39 -2.31
CA ARG A 93 -26.27 4.87 -2.58
C ARG A 93 -25.27 4.25 -1.63
N LEU A 94 -24.03 4.17 -2.12
CA LEU A 94 -22.87 3.84 -1.31
C LEU A 94 -21.92 5.03 -1.33
N TYR A 95 -21.48 5.43 -0.14
CA TYR A 95 -20.56 6.56 0.03
C TYR A 95 -19.29 6.07 0.72
N ALA A 96 -18.15 6.62 0.34
CA ALA A 96 -16.95 6.58 1.19
C ALA A 96 -17.07 7.59 2.34
N MET A 97 -16.12 7.58 3.26
CA MET A 97 -16.17 8.44 4.45
C MET A 97 -15.73 9.88 4.16
N ASP A 98 -14.93 10.11 3.12
CA ASP A 98 -14.53 11.45 2.68
C ASP A 98 -15.67 12.22 2.01
N GLY A 99 -15.41 13.49 1.71
CA GLY A 99 -16.40 14.44 1.19
C GLY A 99 -16.94 15.38 2.27
N THR A 100 -18.14 15.93 2.01
CA THR A 100 -18.77 16.97 2.84
C THR A 100 -20.15 16.55 3.33
N ALA A 101 -20.74 17.36 4.21
CA ALA A 101 -22.16 17.33 4.57
C ALA A 101 -23.09 17.10 3.36
N THR A 102 -22.79 17.66 2.19
CA THR A 102 -23.70 17.60 1.05
C THR A 102 -23.31 16.56 0.00
N SER A 103 -22.01 16.37 -0.27
CA SER A 103 -21.55 15.47 -1.34
C SER A 103 -21.70 13.99 -0.99
N THR A 104 -21.41 13.64 0.27
CA THR A 104 -21.45 12.26 0.78
C THR A 104 -22.33 12.14 2.02
N LYS A 105 -23.13 13.18 2.32
CA LYS A 105 -24.18 13.17 3.35
C LYS A 105 -23.65 12.93 4.76
N ASN A 106 -22.42 13.33 5.04
CA ASN A 106 -21.77 13.10 6.34
C ASN A 106 -22.60 13.59 7.54
N ASN A 107 -23.27 14.74 7.40
CA ASN A 107 -24.10 15.33 8.44
C ASN A 107 -25.38 14.53 8.74
N GLU A 108 -25.78 13.56 7.89
CA GLU A 108 -26.97 12.73 8.11
C GLU A 108 -26.66 11.44 8.89
N TYR A 109 -25.38 11.16 9.18
CA TYR A 109 -24.94 10.03 10.00
C TYR A 109 -24.61 10.55 11.40
N VAL A 110 -25.64 10.61 12.25
CA VAL A 110 -25.61 11.30 13.54
C VAL A 110 -25.37 10.30 14.68
N GLY A 111 -24.45 10.64 15.58
CA GLY A 111 -24.17 9.95 16.83
C GLY A 111 -24.74 10.68 18.05
N SER A 112 -24.18 10.41 19.22
CA SER A 112 -24.51 11.17 20.43
C SER A 112 -24.03 12.63 20.34
N GLU A 113 -24.65 13.50 21.14
CA GLU A 113 -24.31 14.94 21.24
C GLU A 113 -24.42 15.71 19.91
N ASP A 114 -25.29 15.25 19.01
CA ASP A 114 -25.47 15.81 17.66
C ASP A 114 -24.19 15.83 16.79
N LEU A 115 -23.20 15.01 17.16
CA LEU A 115 -21.99 14.81 16.37
C LEU A 115 -22.31 13.98 15.13
N THR A 116 -21.57 14.23 14.06
CA THR A 116 -21.79 13.58 12.77
C THR A 116 -20.48 13.12 12.16
N VAL A 117 -20.53 12.36 11.07
CA VAL A 117 -19.32 11.87 10.38
C VAL A 117 -18.43 13.03 9.92
N ASP A 118 -18.95 14.24 9.75
CA ASP A 118 -18.11 15.40 9.44
C ASP A 118 -17.10 15.71 10.56
N ASN A 119 -17.41 15.34 11.80
CA ASN A 119 -16.55 15.53 12.97
C ASN A 119 -15.42 14.50 13.09
N PHE A 120 -15.41 13.43 12.28
CA PHE A 120 -14.32 12.46 12.29
C PHE A 120 -13.00 13.12 11.89
N VAL A 121 -11.94 12.75 12.60
CA VAL A 121 -10.57 13.17 12.29
C VAL A 121 -10.03 12.37 11.10
N ILE A 122 -10.34 11.06 11.05
CA ILE A 122 -9.97 10.19 9.95
C ILE A 122 -11.21 9.85 9.12
N LYS A 123 -11.15 10.18 7.83
CA LYS A 123 -12.21 9.86 6.86
C LYS A 123 -11.59 9.14 5.67
N ASN A 124 -11.67 7.81 5.67
CA ASN A 124 -11.11 6.98 4.61
C ASN A 124 -11.67 7.42 3.25
N THR A 125 -10.78 7.88 2.37
CA THR A 125 -11.03 8.33 0.99
C THR A 125 -11.20 7.16 0.00
N THR A 126 -11.98 6.14 0.39
CA THR A 126 -12.23 4.95 -0.42
C THR A 126 -12.78 5.32 -1.80
N LYS A 127 -12.23 4.70 -2.85
CA LYS A 127 -12.64 4.94 -4.23
C LYS A 127 -13.53 3.83 -4.72
N LEU A 128 -14.58 4.18 -5.46
CA LEU A 128 -15.68 3.32 -5.86
C LEU A 128 -16.08 3.59 -7.31
N PHE A 129 -16.46 2.54 -8.04
CA PHE A 129 -17.22 2.66 -9.28
C PHE A 129 -17.99 1.37 -9.57
N LYS A 130 -19.12 1.50 -10.27
CA LYS A 130 -19.87 0.35 -10.78
C LYS A 130 -19.12 -0.24 -11.97
N ILE A 131 -18.94 -1.56 -12.00
CA ILE A 131 -18.22 -2.27 -13.07
C ILE A 131 -19.15 -3.24 -13.80
N THR A 132 -19.00 -3.32 -15.13
CA THR A 132 -19.71 -4.27 -15.99
C THR A 132 -18.74 -5.30 -16.56
N GLY A 133 -19.24 -6.46 -16.96
CA GLY A 133 -18.40 -7.52 -17.57
C GLY A 133 -17.48 -8.28 -16.61
N VAL A 134 -17.60 -8.03 -15.30
CA VAL A 134 -16.94 -8.82 -14.26
C VAL A 134 -17.98 -9.71 -13.58
N ASP A 135 -17.80 -11.01 -13.66
CA ASP A 135 -18.55 -11.98 -12.86
C ASP A 135 -17.94 -12.02 -11.46
N PHE A 136 -18.71 -11.61 -10.45
CA PHE A 136 -18.26 -11.62 -9.07
C PHE A 136 -17.84 -13.00 -8.61
N ASP A 137 -18.57 -14.06 -8.97
CA ASP A 137 -18.35 -15.40 -8.46
C ASP A 137 -17.06 -15.98 -9.06
N ALA A 138 -16.81 -15.75 -10.35
CA ALA A 138 -15.64 -16.21 -11.09
C ALA A 138 -14.41 -15.26 -11.08
N ALA A 139 -14.53 -14.05 -10.54
CA ALA A 139 -13.40 -13.10 -10.51
C ALA A 139 -12.22 -13.62 -9.68
N THR A 140 -11.02 -13.57 -10.27
CA THR A 140 -9.76 -13.94 -9.60
C THR A 140 -9.09 -12.74 -8.95
N ALA A 141 -8.25 -12.98 -7.93
CA ALA A 141 -7.50 -11.91 -7.28
C ALA A 141 -6.60 -11.14 -8.26
N SER A 142 -5.99 -11.82 -9.24
CA SER A 142 -5.17 -11.19 -10.27
C SER A 142 -5.98 -10.23 -11.15
N GLN A 143 -7.16 -10.66 -11.61
CA GLN A 143 -8.07 -9.81 -12.37
C GLN A 143 -8.49 -8.57 -11.57
N VAL A 144 -8.86 -8.75 -10.30
CA VAL A 144 -9.29 -7.64 -9.43
C VAL A 144 -8.13 -6.67 -9.14
N ARG A 145 -6.89 -7.15 -8.95
CA ARG A 145 -5.70 -6.29 -8.80
C ARG A 145 -5.44 -5.41 -10.03
N SER A 146 -5.81 -5.86 -11.22
CA SER A 146 -5.57 -5.14 -12.47
C SER A 146 -6.60 -4.03 -12.78
N LEU A 147 -7.63 -3.88 -11.94
CA LEU A 147 -8.66 -2.87 -12.15
C LEU A 147 -8.09 -1.45 -12.07
N ASN A 148 -8.53 -0.59 -13.00
CA ASN A 148 -8.15 0.81 -13.04
C ASN A 148 -9.15 1.67 -12.25
N PHE A 149 -8.63 2.50 -11.33
CA PHE A 149 -9.41 3.40 -10.48
C PHE A 149 -9.32 4.88 -10.91
N SER A 150 -8.81 5.18 -12.11
CA SER A 150 -8.62 6.57 -12.56
C SER A 150 -9.90 7.40 -12.64
N THR A 151 -11.06 6.75 -12.85
CA THR A 151 -12.38 7.40 -12.91
C THR A 151 -13.22 7.14 -11.66
N ALA A 152 -12.64 6.53 -10.63
CA ALA A 152 -13.37 6.15 -9.44
C ALA A 152 -13.74 7.38 -8.60
N SER A 153 -14.93 7.33 -8.00
CA SER A 153 -15.49 8.40 -7.19
C SER A 153 -15.52 7.99 -5.71
N ASN A 154 -15.87 8.90 -4.81
CA ASN A 154 -16.20 8.57 -3.42
C ASN A 154 -17.68 8.20 -3.22
N THR A 155 -18.43 8.02 -4.33
CA THR A 155 -19.83 7.63 -4.30
C THR A 155 -20.21 6.75 -5.49
N VAL A 156 -21.15 5.84 -5.26
CA VAL A 156 -21.94 5.17 -6.31
C VAL A 156 -23.41 5.51 -6.10
N ASN A 157 -24.04 6.06 -7.13
CA ASN A 157 -25.44 6.46 -7.14
C ASN A 157 -26.00 6.38 -8.57
N PRO A 158 -27.09 5.63 -8.83
CA PRO A 158 -27.76 4.72 -7.90
C PRO A 158 -27.02 3.38 -7.75
N VAL A 159 -27.37 2.66 -6.68
CA VAL A 159 -27.01 1.27 -6.41
C VAL A 159 -28.27 0.41 -6.53
N GLU A 160 -28.17 -0.70 -7.25
CA GLU A 160 -29.25 -1.63 -7.57
C GLU A 160 -28.83 -3.08 -7.27
N ILE A 161 -29.82 -3.97 -7.12
CA ILE A 161 -29.57 -5.41 -6.91
C ILE A 161 -28.81 -5.97 -8.12
N ASN A 162 -27.83 -6.84 -7.86
CA ASN A 162 -26.88 -7.41 -8.80
C ASN A 162 -25.79 -6.47 -9.33
N ASP A 163 -25.77 -5.20 -8.90
CA ASP A 163 -24.61 -4.35 -9.18
C ASP A 163 -23.34 -4.96 -8.60
N ILE A 164 -22.27 -4.91 -9.39
CA ILE A 164 -20.91 -5.16 -8.93
C ILE A 164 -20.20 -3.80 -8.81
N ILE A 165 -19.69 -3.51 -7.62
CA ILE A 165 -18.99 -2.28 -7.30
C ILE A 165 -17.54 -2.63 -7.04
N ALA A 166 -16.63 -2.11 -7.86
CA ALA A 166 -15.21 -2.15 -7.57
C ALA A 166 -14.88 -1.07 -6.55
N PHE A 167 -14.05 -1.41 -5.58
CA PHE A 167 -13.59 -0.45 -4.58
C PHE A 167 -12.09 -0.56 -4.32
N LYS A 168 -11.49 0.55 -3.91
CA LYS A 168 -10.12 0.65 -3.45
C LYS A 168 -10.08 1.37 -2.11
N THR A 169 -9.64 0.69 -1.06
CA THR A 169 -9.55 1.24 0.29
C THR A 169 -8.60 2.44 0.32
N ALA A 170 -8.87 3.36 1.25
CA ALA A 170 -7.99 4.49 1.48
C ALA A 170 -6.66 4.07 2.10
N ALA A 171 -5.67 4.94 1.96
CA ALA A 171 -4.39 4.92 2.67
C ALA A 171 -4.46 4.51 4.14
N THR A 172 -5.40 5.15 4.80
CA THR A 172 -5.59 5.17 6.23
C THR A 172 -6.35 3.96 6.72
N SER A 173 -6.95 3.18 5.81
CA SER A 173 -7.83 2.08 6.14
C SER A 173 -7.14 1.00 6.96
N ALA A 174 -7.77 0.65 8.08
CA ALA A 174 -7.34 -0.45 8.92
C ALA A 174 -7.54 -1.83 8.25
N ALA A 175 -8.29 -1.91 7.13
CA ALA A 175 -8.37 -3.10 6.29
C ALA A 175 -7.08 -3.38 5.50
N GLY A 176 -6.17 -2.39 5.47
CA GLY A 176 -4.97 -2.34 4.65
C GLY A 176 -5.13 -1.29 3.55
N GLY A 177 -4.15 -0.39 3.44
CA GLY A 177 -4.18 0.71 2.49
C GLY A 177 -4.13 0.25 1.04
N HIS A 178 -4.88 0.93 0.16
CA HIS A 178 -4.96 0.68 -1.29
C HIS A 178 -5.34 -0.73 -1.73
N ARG A 179 -5.94 -1.53 -0.84
CA ARG A 179 -6.46 -2.84 -1.21
C ARG A 179 -7.65 -2.67 -2.14
N ILE A 180 -7.69 -3.51 -3.17
CA ILE A 180 -8.75 -3.49 -4.18
C ILE A 180 -9.72 -4.64 -3.89
N GLY A 181 -11.01 -4.40 -4.08
CA GLY A 181 -12.03 -5.42 -3.90
C GLY A 181 -13.26 -5.20 -4.76
N LEU A 182 -14.19 -6.14 -4.62
CA LEU A 182 -15.51 -6.12 -5.24
C LEU A 182 -16.58 -6.23 -4.16
N ILE A 183 -17.68 -5.52 -4.37
CA ILE A 183 -18.93 -5.65 -3.60
C ILE A 183 -20.02 -6.08 -4.58
N LYS A 184 -20.75 -7.14 -4.29
CA LYS A 184 -21.98 -7.54 -4.99
C LYS A 184 -23.18 -7.13 -4.15
N ILE A 185 -24.11 -6.40 -4.75
CA ILE A 185 -25.37 -6.06 -4.09
C ILE A 185 -26.31 -7.24 -4.21
N VAL A 186 -26.58 -7.90 -3.09
CA VAL A 186 -27.39 -9.13 -3.04
C VAL A 186 -28.86 -8.79 -2.86
N ASN A 187 -29.18 -7.87 -1.95
CA ASN A 187 -30.54 -7.48 -1.64
C ASN A 187 -30.62 -6.05 -1.11
N ILE A 188 -31.76 -5.40 -1.31
CA ILE A 188 -32.08 -4.07 -0.80
C ILE A 188 -33.49 -4.12 -0.22
N GLU A 189 -33.61 -3.90 1.08
CA GLU A 189 -34.89 -3.87 1.79
C GLU A 189 -35.13 -2.49 2.37
N ARG A 190 -36.33 -1.95 2.14
CA ARG A 190 -36.81 -0.71 2.76
C ARG A 190 -37.94 -1.03 3.71
N GLU A 191 -38.05 -0.28 4.81
CA GLU A 191 -39.18 -0.43 5.73
C GLU A 191 -40.51 -0.03 5.07
N ALA A 192 -40.47 0.92 4.12
CA ALA A 192 -41.58 1.30 3.24
C ALA A 192 -41.02 1.87 1.92
N PRO A 193 -41.78 1.90 0.80
CA PRO A 193 -41.28 2.32 -0.52
C PRO A 193 -40.56 3.69 -0.52
N GLU A 194 -41.13 4.66 0.17
CA GLU A 194 -40.65 6.04 0.33
C GLU A 194 -39.71 6.23 1.54
N SER A 195 -39.45 5.18 2.32
CA SER A 195 -38.67 5.27 3.55
C SER A 195 -37.19 5.55 3.28
N SER A 196 -36.59 6.37 4.15
CA SER A 196 -35.13 6.50 4.25
C SER A 196 -34.49 5.45 5.17
N LYS A 197 -35.30 4.55 5.73
CA LYS A 197 -34.86 3.42 6.56
C LYS A 197 -34.90 2.12 5.78
N GLY A 198 -33.82 1.37 5.86
CA GLY A 198 -33.69 0.08 5.22
C GLY A 198 -32.31 -0.54 5.43
N VAL A 199 -32.14 -1.75 4.90
CA VAL A 199 -30.94 -2.56 4.99
C VAL A 199 -30.52 -2.99 3.58
N VAL A 200 -29.21 -2.96 3.31
CA VAL A 200 -28.62 -3.64 2.15
C VAL A 200 -27.93 -4.91 2.61
N THR A 201 -28.05 -5.97 1.82
CA THR A 201 -27.24 -7.18 1.96
C THR A 201 -26.24 -7.21 0.82
N ILE A 202 -24.96 -7.39 1.17
CA ILE A 202 -23.86 -7.43 0.20
C ILE A 202 -22.95 -8.63 0.41
N SER A 203 -22.31 -9.07 -0.67
CA SER A 203 -21.16 -9.98 -0.62
C SER A 203 -19.89 -9.20 -0.98
N VAL A 204 -18.78 -9.49 -0.31
CA VAL A 204 -17.53 -8.73 -0.48
C VAL A 204 -16.36 -9.68 -0.74
N LYS A 205 -15.57 -9.36 -1.76
CA LYS A 205 -14.23 -9.91 -2.01
C LYS A 205 -13.21 -8.81 -1.87
N LEU A 206 -12.33 -8.87 -0.87
CA LEU A 206 -11.22 -7.93 -0.71
C LEU A 206 -9.89 -8.65 -0.97
N VAL A 207 -9.15 -8.21 -2.00
CA VAL A 207 -7.90 -8.87 -2.39
C VAL A 207 -6.90 -8.86 -1.23
N LYS A 208 -6.37 -10.02 -0.86
CA LYS A 208 -5.31 -10.13 0.16
C LYS A 208 -4.06 -9.36 -0.28
N PRO A 209 -3.34 -8.71 0.65
CA PRO A 209 -2.03 -8.14 0.34
C PRO A 209 -1.14 -9.18 -0.35
N GLU A 210 -0.29 -8.73 -1.27
CA GLU A 210 0.70 -9.64 -1.84
C GLU A 210 1.61 -10.16 -0.72
N PRO A 211 1.88 -11.48 -0.67
CA PRO A 211 2.82 -12.03 0.28
C PRO A 211 4.17 -11.33 0.14
N VAL A 212 4.69 -10.86 1.27
CA VAL A 212 5.99 -10.20 1.32
C VAL A 212 7.03 -11.24 1.74
N VAL A 213 8.08 -11.42 0.93
CA VAL A 213 9.22 -12.27 1.29
C VAL A 213 9.98 -11.64 2.44
N THR A 214 9.88 -12.20 3.64
CA THR A 214 10.53 -11.67 4.85
C THR A 214 11.65 -12.55 5.38
N ASP A 215 11.77 -13.79 4.88
CA ASP A 215 12.82 -14.72 5.29
C ASP A 215 14.21 -14.12 5.08
N GLY A 216 15.01 -14.11 6.15
CA GLY A 216 16.36 -13.56 6.15
C GLY A 216 16.46 -12.03 6.29
N PHE A 217 15.35 -11.32 6.47
CA PHE A 217 15.32 -9.89 6.72
C PHE A 217 14.91 -9.56 8.16
N ASP A 218 15.40 -8.43 8.68
CA ASP A 218 14.66 -7.65 9.68
C ASP A 218 13.70 -6.73 8.91
N PHE A 219 12.45 -6.62 9.35
CA PHE A 219 11.43 -5.93 8.57
C PHE A 219 10.35 -5.29 9.44
N VAL A 220 9.73 -4.23 8.90
CA VAL A 220 8.49 -3.65 9.40
C VAL A 220 7.60 -3.33 8.21
N LEU A 221 6.32 -3.68 8.29
CA LEU A 221 5.36 -3.42 7.22
C LEU A 221 4.42 -2.30 7.62
N ASN A 222 4.11 -1.41 6.66
CA ASN A 222 3.14 -0.34 6.80
C ASN A 222 3.39 0.60 8.00
N GLN A 223 4.65 0.89 8.31
CA GLN A 223 5.02 1.87 9.33
C GLN A 223 4.51 3.25 8.92
N LYS A 224 3.77 3.92 9.82
CA LYS A 224 3.36 5.32 9.65
C LYS A 224 4.51 6.22 10.11
N ILE A 225 4.96 7.14 9.23
CA ILE A 225 6.05 8.08 9.52
C ILE A 225 5.59 9.50 9.20
N GLY A 226 5.51 10.35 10.22
CA GLY A 226 5.02 11.71 10.11
C GLY A 226 5.99 12.66 9.39
N THR A 227 5.46 13.76 8.88
CA THR A 227 6.28 14.90 8.44
C THR A 227 6.76 15.74 9.61
N PHE A 228 7.46 16.85 9.36
CA PHE A 228 8.05 17.70 10.41
C PHE A 228 7.05 18.16 11.50
N GLY A 229 5.75 18.28 11.18
CA GLY A 229 4.72 18.63 12.15
C GLY A 229 4.50 17.59 13.25
N PHE A 230 5.04 16.38 13.08
CA PHE A 230 5.04 15.28 14.05
C PHE A 230 6.36 15.17 14.84
N ALA A 231 7.30 16.11 14.66
CA ALA A 231 8.60 16.05 15.33
C ALA A 231 8.51 16.33 16.84
N GLY A 232 7.70 17.32 17.22
CA GLY A 232 7.72 17.88 18.57
C GLY A 232 6.58 17.41 19.47
N GLY A 233 5.78 16.42 19.07
CA GLY A 233 4.67 16.00 19.92
C GLY A 233 3.57 15.24 19.22
N THR A 234 2.53 14.98 20.01
CA THR A 234 1.33 14.26 19.60
C THR A 234 0.44 15.18 18.76
N VAL A 235 0.07 14.73 17.56
CA VAL A 235 -0.98 15.38 16.76
C VAL A 235 -2.30 14.68 17.08
N ALA A 236 -3.34 15.43 17.42
CA ALA A 236 -4.65 14.87 17.81
C ALA A 236 -5.22 13.94 16.71
N GLY A 237 -5.61 12.73 17.11
CA GLY A 237 -6.06 11.65 16.23
C GLY A 237 -4.94 10.87 15.53
N TYR A 238 -3.68 11.21 15.79
CA TYR A 238 -2.48 10.58 15.23
C TYR A 238 -1.41 10.39 16.31
N GLU A 239 -1.82 9.97 17.50
CA GLU A 239 -1.02 9.95 18.71
C GLU A 239 0.24 9.07 18.61
N ASN A 240 0.22 8.09 17.70
CA ASN A 240 1.27 7.09 17.50
C ASN A 240 2.09 7.31 16.21
N VAL A 241 2.02 8.50 15.60
CA VAL A 241 2.78 8.83 14.38
C VAL A 241 3.91 9.81 14.72
N PHE A 242 5.15 9.45 14.40
CA PHE A 242 6.32 10.29 14.66
C PHE A 242 7.20 10.46 13.41
N SER A 243 8.06 11.49 13.42
CA SER A 243 8.68 12.00 12.18
C SER A 243 10.11 11.54 11.87
N LEU A 244 10.80 10.94 12.86
CA LEU A 244 12.18 10.49 12.73
C LEU A 244 12.20 8.98 12.72
N TYR A 245 12.91 8.35 11.78
CA TYR A 245 12.95 6.90 11.63
C TYR A 245 14.33 6.35 11.93
N SER A 246 14.37 5.22 12.63
CA SER A 246 15.58 4.48 13.01
C SER A 246 15.66 3.16 12.24
N ILE A 247 16.77 2.94 11.56
CA ILE A 247 17.08 1.67 10.88
C ILE A 247 17.44 0.59 11.90
N LYS A 248 18.03 0.97 13.03
CA LYS A 248 18.53 0.04 14.05
C LYS A 248 17.44 -0.86 14.62
N ASP A 249 16.29 -0.28 14.95
CA ASP A 249 15.16 -0.95 15.62
C ASP A 249 13.86 -0.81 14.83
N LEU A 250 13.94 -0.31 13.60
CA LEU A 250 12.83 -0.23 12.63
C LEU A 250 11.61 0.53 13.16
N THR A 251 11.84 1.55 14.00
CA THR A 251 10.77 2.33 14.63
C THR A 251 10.90 3.83 14.36
N THR A 252 9.86 4.56 14.76
CA THR A 252 9.82 6.03 14.68
C THR A 252 9.97 6.69 16.05
N TYR A 253 10.54 7.88 16.08
CA TYR A 253 10.77 8.69 17.28
C TYR A 253 10.25 10.11 17.13
N LYS A 254 9.77 10.68 18.25
CA LYS A 254 9.67 12.12 18.43
C LYS A 254 11.06 12.68 18.68
N LEU A 255 11.28 13.94 18.29
CA LEU A 255 12.53 14.62 18.59
C LEU A 255 12.71 14.81 20.10
N ASP A 256 11.62 15.02 20.85
CA ASP A 256 11.65 15.13 22.32
C ASP A 256 12.30 13.93 23.00
N ASP A 257 12.01 12.73 22.49
CA ASP A 257 12.43 11.46 23.10
C ASP A 257 13.87 11.09 22.71
N ILE A 258 14.36 11.59 21.58
CA ILE A 258 15.62 11.15 20.97
C ILE A 258 16.68 12.25 20.85
N LYS A 259 16.39 13.49 21.28
CA LYS A 259 17.30 14.64 21.18
C LYS A 259 18.67 14.46 21.82
N SER A 260 18.81 13.54 22.78
CA SER A 260 20.08 13.18 23.42
C SER A 260 20.79 11.95 22.81
N ASN A 261 20.19 11.31 21.81
CA ASN A 261 20.68 10.07 21.20
C ASN A 261 20.43 10.02 19.69
N LEU A 262 20.71 11.13 18.99
CA LEU A 262 20.41 11.32 17.57
C LEU A 262 21.15 10.34 16.63
N VAL A 263 22.18 9.65 17.12
CA VAL A 263 22.85 8.55 16.40
C VAL A 263 21.93 7.35 16.11
N ASN A 264 20.77 7.25 16.77
CA ASN A 264 19.77 6.22 16.47
C ASN A 264 18.85 6.58 15.30
N VAL A 265 18.80 7.83 14.82
CA VAL A 265 17.85 8.23 13.76
C VAL A 265 18.55 8.44 12.44
N ASP A 266 18.02 7.82 11.39
CA ASP A 266 18.68 7.73 10.08
C ASP A 266 17.98 8.56 9.02
N MET A 267 16.64 8.65 9.12
CA MET A 267 15.80 9.21 8.08
C MET A 267 14.73 10.12 8.66
N LYS A 268 14.27 11.05 7.84
CA LYS A 268 13.08 11.87 8.11
C LYS A 268 12.30 12.12 6.82
N PHE A 269 11.00 12.30 6.98
CA PHE A 269 10.05 12.41 5.87
C PHE A 269 9.43 13.79 5.83
N HIS A 270 9.19 14.34 4.63
CA HIS A 270 8.73 15.71 4.44
C HIS A 270 7.75 15.80 3.27
N LEU A 271 6.78 16.71 3.37
CA LEU A 271 5.94 17.15 2.25
C LEU A 271 6.22 18.61 1.99
N GLN A 272 6.69 18.95 0.79
CA GLN A 272 7.21 20.28 0.49
C GLN A 272 6.24 21.14 -0.32
N GLY A 273 5.97 22.32 0.24
CA GLY A 273 5.30 23.43 -0.43
C GLY A 273 3.83 23.16 -0.75
N ALA A 274 3.25 24.03 -1.57
CA ALA A 274 1.83 23.97 -1.93
C ALA A 274 1.43 22.69 -2.68
N ALA A 275 2.39 22.04 -3.34
CA ALA A 275 2.18 20.78 -4.06
C ALA A 275 2.33 19.53 -3.17
N SER A 276 2.65 19.69 -1.88
CA SER A 276 2.92 18.57 -0.97
C SER A 276 3.97 17.60 -1.53
N GLU A 277 5.03 18.10 -2.18
CA GLU A 277 5.99 17.23 -2.86
C GLU A 277 6.67 16.30 -1.83
N PRO A 278 6.54 14.97 -1.97
CA PRO A 278 7.04 14.05 -0.97
C PRO A 278 8.54 13.89 -1.07
N ARG A 279 9.20 13.86 0.09
CA ARG A 279 10.66 13.75 0.17
C ARG A 279 11.06 12.86 1.34
N VAL A 280 12.10 12.06 1.10
CA VAL A 280 12.82 11.34 2.16
C VAL A 280 14.21 11.94 2.25
N TYR A 281 14.65 12.21 3.47
CA TYR A 281 15.93 12.84 3.77
C TYR A 281 16.74 12.03 4.77
N SER A 282 18.05 12.00 4.56
CA SER A 282 19.01 11.64 5.61
C SER A 282 19.10 12.74 6.65
N MET A 283 19.71 12.49 7.81
CA MET A 283 19.94 13.54 8.80
C MET A 283 20.92 14.61 8.30
N ASN A 284 21.94 14.19 7.54
CA ASN A 284 22.96 15.03 6.90
C ASN A 284 22.54 15.65 5.55
N ASN A 285 21.23 15.70 5.24
CA ASN A 285 20.77 16.29 3.98
C ASN A 285 21.26 17.74 3.77
N LEU A 286 21.70 18.07 2.56
CA LEU A 286 22.09 19.43 2.16
C LEU A 286 20.92 20.41 2.04
N ASP A 287 19.67 19.92 2.09
CA ASP A 287 18.52 20.80 2.16
C ASP A 287 18.36 21.33 3.58
N ASN A 288 18.12 22.64 3.68
CA ASN A 288 17.94 23.33 4.96
C ASN A 288 16.58 23.02 5.62
N LYS A 289 16.26 21.73 5.78
CA LYS A 289 14.98 21.21 6.29
C LYS A 289 15.03 20.80 7.74
N ASN A 290 16.23 20.51 8.27
CA ASN A 290 16.44 20.25 9.69
C ASN A 290 15.79 21.30 10.61
N PRO A 291 15.82 22.62 10.33
CA PRO A 291 15.19 23.62 11.19
C PRO A 291 13.67 23.52 11.37
N GLN A 292 12.97 22.79 10.49
CA GLN A 292 11.51 22.61 10.58
C GLN A 292 11.12 21.52 11.58
N TYR A 293 12.02 20.58 11.87
CA TYR A 293 11.80 19.53 12.86
C TYR A 293 12.18 20.10 14.22
N LYS A 294 11.18 20.28 15.08
CA LYS A 294 11.37 20.92 16.39
C LYS A 294 10.83 20.03 17.49
N THR A 295 11.41 20.14 18.67
CA THR A 295 10.87 19.61 19.94
C THR A 295 9.59 20.34 20.34
N SER A 296 8.85 19.83 21.33
CA SER A 296 7.65 20.51 21.87
C SER A 296 7.95 21.90 22.42
N ASP A 297 9.15 22.10 22.98
CA ASP A 297 9.65 23.39 23.48
C ASP A 297 10.30 24.27 22.39
N GLY A 298 10.28 23.84 21.13
CA GLY A 298 10.65 24.66 19.97
C GLY A 298 12.13 24.64 19.57
N ILE A 299 12.95 23.78 20.18
CA ILE A 299 14.36 23.56 19.82
C ILE A 299 14.43 22.83 18.47
N ALA A 300 15.15 23.41 17.52
CA ALA A 300 15.24 22.88 16.17
C ALA A 300 16.29 21.77 16.04
N LEU A 301 16.02 20.75 15.24
CA LEU A 301 16.91 19.61 15.04
C LEU A 301 18.31 20.02 14.58
N ASN A 302 18.42 21.04 13.72
CA ASN A 302 19.73 21.50 13.24
C ASN A 302 20.63 22.09 14.34
N THR A 303 20.08 22.52 15.49
CA THR A 303 20.88 23.01 16.62
C THR A 303 21.33 21.88 17.55
N LEU A 304 20.74 20.69 17.39
CA LEU A 304 21.05 19.49 18.16
C LEU A 304 22.05 18.57 17.43
N LEU A 305 22.15 18.72 16.10
CA LEU A 305 23.02 17.94 15.24
C LEU A 305 24.47 18.45 15.30
N THR A 306 25.40 17.50 15.44
CA THR A 306 26.86 17.69 15.38
C THR A 306 27.47 16.70 14.39
N PRO A 307 28.73 16.86 13.95
CA PRO A 307 29.38 15.86 13.08
C PRO A 307 29.32 14.42 13.63
N GLU A 308 29.38 14.25 14.96
CA GLU A 308 29.36 12.96 15.65
C GLU A 308 27.96 12.39 15.89
N THR A 309 26.91 13.16 15.59
CA THR A 309 25.51 12.76 15.81
C THR A 309 24.65 12.85 14.55
N THR A 310 25.21 13.34 13.44
CA THR A 310 24.51 13.50 12.17
C THR A 310 24.72 12.28 11.28
N ASN A 311 23.70 11.44 11.20
CA ASN A 311 23.72 10.26 10.33
C ASN A 311 23.62 10.63 8.84
N ASP A 312 24.54 10.08 8.03
CA ASP A 312 24.63 10.31 6.59
C ASP A 312 24.12 9.10 5.79
N THR A 313 22.91 8.67 6.11
CA THR A 313 22.22 7.60 5.37
C THR A 313 22.07 7.98 3.90
N ARG A 314 22.35 7.02 3.01
CA ARG A 314 22.27 7.24 1.56
C ARG A 314 21.16 6.41 0.93
N TYR A 315 20.70 6.87 -0.23
CA TYR A 315 19.57 6.30 -0.96
C TYR A 315 19.87 6.06 -2.42
N LEU A 316 19.06 5.20 -3.03
CA LEU A 316 19.00 4.95 -4.46
C LEU A 316 17.57 4.59 -4.86
N SER A 317 17.03 5.27 -5.87
CA SER A 317 15.71 4.90 -6.41
C SER A 317 15.85 3.63 -7.23
N MET A 318 15.07 2.60 -6.88
CA MET A 318 15.10 1.33 -7.59
C MET A 318 14.36 1.42 -8.93
N PRO A 319 14.79 0.67 -9.96
CA PRO A 319 14.05 0.58 -11.21
C PRO A 319 12.63 0.06 -10.96
N SER A 320 11.66 0.49 -11.77
CA SER A 320 10.24 0.11 -11.63
C SER A 320 9.97 -1.40 -11.68
N ALA A 321 10.87 -2.17 -12.29
CA ALA A 321 10.81 -3.63 -12.35
C ALA A 321 11.25 -4.33 -11.05
N PHE A 322 11.87 -3.61 -10.10
CA PHE A 322 12.26 -4.18 -8.81
C PHE A 322 11.05 -4.23 -7.88
N SER A 323 10.60 -5.44 -7.52
CA SER A 323 9.49 -5.64 -6.59
C SER A 323 9.99 -5.69 -5.15
N PHE A 324 9.40 -4.87 -4.27
CA PHE A 324 9.64 -4.95 -2.84
C PHE A 324 9.10 -6.27 -2.28
N GLU A 325 7.88 -6.65 -2.67
CA GLU A 325 7.15 -7.81 -2.17
C GLU A 325 7.96 -9.09 -2.37
N SER A 326 8.42 -9.34 -3.60
CA SER A 326 9.13 -10.57 -3.97
C SER A 326 10.65 -10.51 -3.80
N ALA A 327 11.23 -9.36 -3.40
CA ALA A 327 12.67 -9.24 -3.20
C ALA A 327 13.16 -10.19 -2.09
N THR A 328 14.12 -11.03 -2.47
CA THR A 328 14.85 -11.97 -1.61
C THR A 328 16.14 -11.33 -1.08
N VAL A 329 16.77 -11.97 -0.10
CA VAL A 329 18.10 -11.57 0.40
C VAL A 329 19.12 -11.43 -0.73
N ALA A 330 19.11 -12.37 -1.69
CA ALA A 330 20.02 -12.34 -2.83
C ALA A 330 19.80 -11.11 -3.73
N ASP A 331 18.55 -10.65 -3.83
CA ASP A 331 18.20 -9.46 -4.63
C ASP A 331 18.70 -8.18 -3.98
N VAL A 332 18.54 -8.07 -2.66
CA VAL A 332 19.03 -6.90 -1.90
C VAL A 332 20.56 -6.90 -1.83
N GLN A 333 21.20 -8.06 -1.69
CA GLN A 333 22.66 -8.21 -1.77
C GLN A 333 23.24 -7.93 -3.16
N ALA A 334 22.42 -8.03 -4.22
CA ALA A 334 22.83 -7.70 -5.58
C ALA A 334 22.81 -6.19 -5.87
N ILE A 335 22.26 -5.37 -4.97
CA ILE A 335 22.33 -3.91 -5.07
C ILE A 335 23.79 -3.49 -4.87
N ASN A 336 24.34 -2.78 -5.86
CA ASN A 336 25.67 -2.23 -5.74
C ASN A 336 25.67 -1.08 -4.73
N VAL A 337 26.32 -1.28 -3.58
CA VAL A 337 26.36 -0.31 -2.48
C VAL A 337 27.05 1.00 -2.86
N ASP A 338 27.94 0.97 -3.86
CA ASP A 338 28.65 2.15 -4.36
C ASP A 338 27.68 3.10 -5.12
N ASP A 339 26.55 2.60 -5.61
CA ASP A 339 25.54 3.40 -6.30
C ASP A 339 24.54 4.07 -5.32
N ILE A 340 24.52 3.64 -4.04
CA ILE A 340 23.66 4.20 -2.99
C ILE A 340 24.29 5.48 -2.44
N THR A 341 24.05 6.60 -3.12
CA THR A 341 24.80 7.86 -2.90
C THR A 341 23.93 9.07 -2.56
N LEU A 342 22.63 9.04 -2.83
CA LEU A 342 21.75 10.20 -2.66
C LEU A 342 21.50 10.49 -1.18
N GLN A 343 21.52 11.75 -0.74
CA GLN A 343 21.11 12.12 0.63
C GLN A 343 19.61 12.36 0.77
N ALA A 344 18.91 12.41 -0.36
CA ALA A 344 17.48 12.64 -0.42
C ALA A 344 16.88 12.01 -1.67
N ILE A 345 15.62 11.57 -1.57
CA ILE A 345 14.79 11.20 -2.71
C ILE A 345 13.72 12.27 -2.91
N LYS A 346 13.65 12.84 -4.12
CA LYS A 346 12.75 13.93 -4.50
C LYS A 346 12.29 13.78 -5.97
N PRO A 347 11.00 13.60 -6.25
CA PRO A 347 9.97 13.20 -5.30
C PRO A 347 10.16 11.75 -4.83
N ALA A 348 9.78 11.46 -3.60
CA ALA A 348 9.65 10.11 -3.08
C ALA A 348 8.19 9.65 -3.22
N ALA A 349 7.82 9.24 -4.42
CA ALA A 349 6.43 9.03 -4.82
C ALA A 349 5.86 7.69 -4.33
N ILE A 350 4.52 7.61 -4.27
CA ILE A 350 3.79 6.37 -4.03
C ILE A 350 4.21 5.31 -5.05
N GLY A 351 4.48 4.10 -4.57
CA GLY A 351 4.95 2.97 -5.36
C GLY A 351 6.47 2.92 -5.53
N ASN A 352 7.22 3.96 -5.18
CA ASN A 352 8.68 3.90 -5.23
C ASN A 352 9.21 2.84 -4.28
N VAL A 353 10.14 2.03 -4.80
CA VAL A 353 11.04 1.21 -4.00
C VAL A 353 12.39 1.93 -3.97
N ILE A 354 12.93 2.12 -2.77
CA ILE A 354 14.13 2.91 -2.54
C ILE A 354 15.10 2.05 -1.73
N ALA A 355 16.30 1.80 -2.27
CA ALA A 355 17.36 1.21 -1.50
C ALA A 355 17.99 2.24 -0.57
N PHE A 356 18.46 1.80 0.59
CA PHE A 356 19.16 2.64 1.55
C PHE A 356 20.38 1.94 2.12
N LYS A 357 21.34 2.76 2.56
CA LYS A 357 22.50 2.33 3.34
C LYS A 357 22.70 3.29 4.50
N ALA A 358 22.68 2.76 5.72
CA ALA A 358 22.95 3.54 6.93
C ALA A 358 24.38 4.11 6.91
N GLY A 359 24.52 5.36 7.36
CA GLY A 359 25.81 6.05 7.40
C GLY A 359 26.67 5.70 8.62
N PRO A 360 27.95 6.08 8.63
CA PRO A 360 28.95 5.67 9.64
C PRO A 360 28.65 6.15 11.07
N THR A 361 27.92 7.25 11.21
CA THR A 361 27.52 7.81 12.51
C THR A 361 26.35 7.04 13.15
N SER A 362 25.65 6.22 12.35
CA SER A 362 24.45 5.50 12.79
C SER A 362 24.78 4.34 13.70
N LYS A 363 23.89 4.04 14.65
CA LYS A 363 23.92 2.76 15.37
C LYS A 363 23.60 1.55 14.48
N ALA A 364 23.13 1.77 13.26
CA ALA A 364 22.92 0.77 12.24
C ALA A 364 23.97 0.86 11.11
N ASP A 365 25.17 1.40 11.34
CA ASP A 365 26.20 1.60 10.31
C ASP A 365 26.35 0.40 9.36
N GLY A 366 26.37 0.71 8.07
CA GLY A 366 26.57 -0.26 7.01
C GLY A 366 25.35 -1.13 6.68
N VAL A 367 24.26 -1.08 7.46
CA VAL A 367 23.03 -1.80 7.15
C VAL A 367 22.47 -1.34 5.82
N VAL A 368 22.21 -2.31 4.94
CA VAL A 368 21.61 -2.12 3.62
C VAL A 368 20.22 -2.72 3.62
N GLY A 369 19.28 -2.00 3.01
CA GLY A 369 17.91 -2.45 2.87
C GLY A 369 17.17 -1.76 1.73
N VAL A 370 15.88 -2.09 1.63
CA VAL A 370 14.94 -1.45 0.71
C VAL A 370 13.69 -1.03 1.48
N MET A 371 13.12 0.09 1.07
CA MET A 371 11.82 0.56 1.54
C MET A 371 10.86 0.76 0.39
N LYS A 372 9.56 0.61 0.65
CA LYS A 372 8.48 0.91 -0.30
C LYS A 372 7.54 1.96 0.26
N ILE A 373 7.32 3.03 -0.49
CA ILE A 373 6.31 4.04 -0.16
C ILE A 373 4.97 3.53 -0.67
N HIS A 374 4.12 3.08 0.24
CA HIS A 374 2.76 2.64 -0.08
C HIS A 374 1.82 3.81 -0.19
N ASP A 375 2.03 4.85 0.63
CA ASP A 375 1.14 5.98 0.66
C ASP A 375 1.71 7.25 1.26
N ILE A 376 1.01 8.36 0.99
CA ILE A 376 1.22 9.68 1.54
C ILE A 376 -0.14 10.29 1.88
N VAL A 377 -0.36 10.58 3.16
CA VAL A 377 -1.63 11.06 3.69
C VAL A 377 -1.47 12.48 4.21
N LEU A 378 -2.29 13.41 3.71
CA LEU A 378 -2.43 14.73 4.30
C LEU A 378 -3.39 14.68 5.48
N VAL A 379 -2.96 15.22 6.61
CA VAL A 379 -3.73 15.23 7.86
C VAL A 379 -4.69 16.42 7.91
N LYS A 380 -4.32 17.54 7.27
CA LYS A 380 -5.20 18.71 7.10
C LYS A 380 -5.13 19.19 5.65
N PRO A 381 -6.26 19.30 4.93
CA PRO A 381 -6.25 19.77 3.54
C PRO A 381 -5.59 21.14 3.35
N ASP A 382 -5.67 22.02 4.36
CA ASP A 382 -5.13 23.38 4.31
C ASP A 382 -3.63 23.43 4.60
N ASN A 383 -3.12 22.49 5.40
CA ASN A 383 -1.68 22.36 5.65
C ASN A 383 -1.10 21.28 4.75
N LYS A 384 -0.65 21.71 3.57
CA LYS A 384 -0.04 20.86 2.53
C LYS A 384 1.27 20.20 2.95
N GLU A 385 1.84 20.55 4.10
CA GLU A 385 3.07 19.93 4.58
C GLU A 385 2.85 19.03 5.82
N LEU A 386 1.66 19.03 6.40
CA LEU A 386 1.30 18.18 7.53
C LEU A 386 0.65 16.88 7.05
N GLY A 387 1.39 15.80 7.18
CA GLY A 387 0.95 14.48 6.75
C GLY A 387 1.83 13.38 7.29
N TYR A 388 1.62 12.17 6.82
CA TYR A 388 2.47 11.03 7.11
C TYR A 388 2.57 10.12 5.89
N PHE A 389 3.65 9.34 5.87
CA PHE A 389 3.91 8.31 4.88
C PHE A 389 3.53 6.96 5.47
N VAL A 390 3.07 6.04 4.62
CA VAL A 390 2.95 4.62 4.96
C VAL A 390 4.05 3.88 4.22
N VAL A 391 5.01 3.33 4.96
CA VAL A 391 6.26 2.79 4.41
C VAL A 391 6.55 1.41 4.99
N SER A 392 6.95 0.48 4.13
CA SER A 392 7.46 -0.83 4.57
C SER A 392 8.96 -0.88 4.35
N PHE A 393 9.68 -1.58 5.23
CA PHE A 393 11.13 -1.73 5.18
C PHE A 393 11.52 -3.21 5.26
N LYS A 394 12.55 -3.58 4.50
CA LYS A 394 13.32 -4.82 4.65
C LYS A 394 14.78 -4.46 4.73
N GLN A 395 15.49 -4.95 5.73
CA GLN A 395 16.94 -4.78 5.85
C GLN A 395 17.63 -6.10 6.11
N LEU A 396 18.83 -6.24 5.56
CA LEU A 396 19.65 -7.42 5.77
C LEU A 396 20.00 -7.51 7.26
N LYS A 397 19.79 -8.69 7.86
CA LYS A 397 20.11 -8.92 9.29
C LYS A 397 21.58 -8.65 9.55
N SER A 398 21.89 -8.08 10.72
CA SER A 398 23.28 -7.95 11.16
C SER A 398 23.91 -9.34 11.28
N GLY A 399 25.02 -9.60 10.59
CA GLY A 399 25.60 -10.93 10.51
C GLY A 399 25.00 -11.85 9.43
N ALA A 400 23.99 -11.40 8.67
CA ALA A 400 23.83 -11.80 7.27
C ALA A 400 25.00 -11.21 6.49
N THR A 401 26.19 -11.67 6.84
CA THR A 401 27.34 -11.69 5.97
C THR A 401 26.77 -12.02 4.60
N SER A 402 27.15 -11.23 3.59
CA SER A 402 27.46 -11.88 2.32
C SER A 402 28.15 -13.16 2.75
N THR A 403 27.50 -14.32 2.60
CA THR A 403 28.25 -15.57 2.67
C THR A 403 29.47 -15.22 1.86
N PRO A 404 30.69 -15.26 2.42
CA PRO A 404 31.85 -15.11 1.57
C PRO A 404 31.53 -16.15 0.52
N LYS A 405 31.20 -15.67 -0.70
CA LYS A 405 31.12 -16.58 -1.82
C LYS A 405 32.40 -17.36 -1.62
N SER A 406 32.32 -18.68 -1.60
CA SER A 406 33.49 -19.51 -1.91
C SER A 406 34.36 -18.66 -2.83
N ASN A 407 35.58 -18.31 -2.42
CA ASN A 407 36.49 -17.36 -3.10
C ASN A 407 36.78 -17.81 -4.54
N ILE A 408 35.74 -17.90 -5.35
CA ILE A 408 35.73 -17.70 -6.76
C ILE A 408 35.58 -16.21 -6.79
N GLU A 409 36.72 -15.51 -6.66
CA GLU A 409 36.78 -14.08 -6.95
C GLU A 409 35.94 -13.88 -8.20
N LYS A 410 34.90 -13.06 -8.09
CA LYS A 410 34.15 -12.70 -9.29
C LYS A 410 35.20 -12.13 -10.23
N GLN A 411 35.39 -12.83 -11.34
CA GLN A 411 36.24 -12.44 -12.44
C GLN A 411 35.79 -11.13 -13.11
N TRP A 412 34.86 -10.41 -12.48
CA TRP A 412 34.32 -9.14 -12.92
C TRP A 412 33.74 -8.33 -11.76
N LYS A 413 33.72 -7.00 -11.93
CA LYS A 413 33.06 -6.02 -11.05
C LYS A 413 32.10 -5.17 -11.86
N GLN A 414 30.92 -4.89 -11.30
CA GLN A 414 30.02 -3.88 -11.84
C GLN A 414 30.42 -2.50 -11.31
N ILE A 415 30.52 -1.51 -12.20
CA ILE A 415 30.71 -0.10 -11.89
C ILE A 415 29.67 0.67 -12.70
N GLY A 416 28.61 1.13 -12.04
CA GLY A 416 27.44 1.70 -12.71
C GLY A 416 26.87 0.75 -13.76
N LYS A 417 26.82 1.18 -15.03
CA LYS A 417 26.34 0.38 -16.17
C LYS A 417 27.44 -0.38 -16.92
N VAL A 418 28.62 -0.50 -16.32
CA VAL A 418 29.76 -1.16 -16.96
C VAL A 418 30.18 -2.36 -16.13
N ILE A 419 30.49 -3.47 -16.80
CA ILE A 419 31.11 -4.64 -16.18
C ILE A 419 32.57 -4.71 -16.62
N ASN A 420 33.47 -4.60 -15.64
CA ASN A 420 34.91 -4.73 -15.83
C ASN A 420 35.34 -6.14 -15.45
N LEU A 421 35.87 -6.91 -16.40
CA LEU A 421 36.41 -8.24 -16.12
C LEU A 421 37.87 -8.15 -15.65
N SER A 422 38.30 -9.13 -14.84
CA SER A 422 39.70 -9.24 -14.43
C SER A 422 40.58 -9.58 -15.63
N HIS A 423 41.85 -9.19 -15.58
CA HIS A 423 42.79 -9.32 -16.69
C HIS A 423 43.03 -10.75 -17.18
N GLU A 424 42.69 -11.77 -16.38
CA GLU A 424 42.86 -13.20 -16.70
C GLU A 424 41.58 -13.88 -17.21
N SER A 425 40.49 -13.12 -17.39
CA SER A 425 39.18 -13.68 -17.70
C SER A 425 38.92 -13.79 -19.20
N THR A 426 38.68 -15.01 -19.68
CA THR A 426 38.20 -15.29 -21.04
C THR A 426 36.94 -16.14 -20.98
N GLY A 427 35.96 -15.87 -21.85
CA GLY A 427 34.71 -16.62 -21.89
C GLY A 427 33.58 -15.87 -22.59
N VAL A 428 32.39 -16.46 -22.58
CA VAL A 428 31.17 -15.81 -23.09
C VAL A 428 30.43 -15.17 -21.94
N PHE A 429 30.26 -13.85 -22.00
CA PHE A 429 29.47 -13.08 -21.06
C PHE A 429 28.04 -12.96 -21.57
N ASN A 430 27.11 -13.66 -20.92
CA ASN A 430 25.70 -13.64 -21.27
C ASN A 430 24.91 -12.79 -20.26
N VAL A 431 23.96 -12.01 -20.75
CA VAL A 431 23.03 -11.24 -19.93
C VAL A 431 21.62 -11.64 -20.31
N TYR A 432 20.83 -11.97 -19.29
CA TYR A 432 19.43 -12.34 -19.41
C TYR A 432 18.56 -11.31 -18.69
N ASN A 433 17.39 -11.01 -19.24
CA ASN A 433 16.40 -10.20 -18.53
C ASN A 433 15.72 -11.00 -17.40
N ALA A 434 14.88 -10.33 -16.61
CA ALA A 434 14.14 -10.95 -15.50
C ALA A 434 13.22 -12.12 -15.90
N MET A 435 12.86 -12.25 -17.19
CA MET A 435 12.07 -13.36 -17.74
C MET A 435 12.93 -14.52 -18.25
N GLY A 436 14.25 -14.44 -18.10
CA GLY A 436 15.19 -15.46 -18.59
C GLY A 436 15.51 -15.37 -20.09
N LYS A 437 15.08 -14.32 -20.80
CA LYS A 437 15.44 -14.11 -22.21
C LYS A 437 16.85 -13.53 -22.31
N LEU A 438 17.69 -14.16 -23.14
CA LEU A 438 19.01 -13.64 -23.48
C LEU A 438 18.89 -12.29 -24.19
N ILE A 439 19.55 -11.26 -23.67
CA ILE A 439 19.55 -9.90 -24.23
C ILE A 439 20.90 -9.49 -24.79
N LEU A 440 22.00 -10.03 -24.27
CA LEU A 440 23.36 -9.75 -24.73
C LEU A 440 24.19 -11.03 -24.58
N SER A 441 25.01 -11.32 -25.58
CA SER A 441 26.06 -12.34 -25.50
C SER A 441 27.33 -11.73 -26.10
N LYS A 442 28.41 -11.70 -25.32
CA LYS A 442 29.67 -11.08 -25.74
C LYS A 442 30.83 -12.01 -25.42
N ASN A 443 31.62 -12.35 -26.44
CA ASN A 443 32.91 -13.02 -26.23
C ASN A 443 33.88 -12.01 -25.62
N ILE A 444 34.50 -12.39 -24.50
CA ILE A 444 35.48 -11.55 -23.81
C ILE A 444 36.81 -12.29 -23.77
N SER A 445 37.89 -11.54 -23.98
CA SER A 445 39.27 -11.95 -23.71
C SER A 445 39.96 -10.85 -22.90
N ASN A 446 40.83 -11.27 -21.97
CA ASN A 446 41.82 -10.47 -21.23
C ASN A 446 41.35 -9.08 -20.75
N GLY A 447 40.61 -9.01 -19.64
CA GLY A 447 40.26 -7.73 -19.00
C GLY A 447 39.27 -6.87 -19.79
N GLY A 448 38.45 -7.51 -20.63
CA GLY A 448 37.47 -6.81 -21.44
C GLY A 448 36.39 -6.09 -20.63
N VAL A 449 35.77 -5.11 -21.28
CA VAL A 449 34.69 -4.31 -20.72
C VAL A 449 33.38 -4.66 -21.40
N VAL A 450 32.32 -4.89 -20.63
CA VAL A 450 30.95 -5.03 -21.14
C VAL A 450 30.19 -3.77 -20.78
N ASP A 451 29.85 -3.00 -21.81
CA ASP A 451 29.02 -1.81 -21.67
C ASP A 451 27.54 -2.21 -21.70
N LEU A 452 26.83 -1.90 -20.62
CA LEU A 452 25.40 -2.12 -20.44
C LEU A 452 24.62 -0.79 -20.37
N SER A 453 25.20 0.31 -20.88
CA SER A 453 24.61 1.65 -20.81
C SER A 453 23.22 1.75 -21.42
N ALA A 454 22.93 0.92 -22.42
CA ALA A 454 21.62 0.83 -23.08
C ALA A 454 20.52 0.16 -22.24
N TYR A 455 20.86 -0.40 -21.08
CA TYR A 455 19.94 -1.19 -20.26
C TYR A 455 19.68 -0.51 -18.91
N THR A 456 18.45 -0.65 -18.42
CA THR A 456 18.01 -0.29 -17.07
C THR A 456 17.08 -1.39 -16.58
N GLY A 457 17.12 -1.73 -15.30
CA GLY A 457 16.31 -2.79 -14.70
C GLY A 457 17.13 -3.92 -14.07
N VAL A 458 16.49 -5.08 -13.92
CA VAL A 458 17.04 -6.23 -13.21
C VAL A 458 17.43 -7.31 -14.21
N TYR A 459 18.67 -7.81 -14.11
CA TYR A 459 19.24 -8.76 -15.06
C TYR A 459 19.97 -9.89 -14.35
N VAL A 460 20.16 -11.00 -15.06
CA VAL A 460 21.02 -12.11 -14.64
C VAL A 460 22.20 -12.17 -15.59
N VAL A 461 23.40 -12.05 -15.05
CA VAL A 461 24.65 -12.29 -15.77
C VAL A 461 25.06 -13.74 -15.59
N ASP A 462 25.51 -14.38 -16.67
CA ASP A 462 26.13 -15.69 -16.67
C ASP A 462 27.51 -15.56 -17.35
N PHE A 463 28.56 -15.79 -16.57
CA PHE A 463 29.93 -15.80 -17.06
C PHE A 463 30.71 -16.92 -16.36
N ASN A 464 31.34 -17.79 -17.15
CA ASN A 464 32.10 -18.95 -16.66
C ASN A 464 31.31 -19.81 -15.66
N GLN A 465 30.04 -20.09 -15.99
CA GLN A 465 29.09 -20.87 -15.19
C GLN A 465 28.69 -20.21 -13.85
N ILE A 466 29.12 -18.98 -13.61
CA ILE A 466 28.71 -18.19 -12.46
C ILE A 466 27.53 -17.32 -12.87
N ARG A 467 26.35 -17.68 -12.38
CA ARG A 467 25.15 -16.84 -12.51
C ARG A 467 25.05 -15.87 -11.35
N THR A 468 24.86 -14.59 -11.65
CA THR A 468 24.71 -13.55 -10.62
C THR A 468 23.70 -12.51 -11.09
N LYS A 469 22.79 -12.12 -10.21
CA LYS A 469 21.86 -11.02 -10.46
C LYS A 469 22.61 -9.68 -10.41
N ILE A 470 22.26 -8.78 -11.32
CA ILE A 470 22.73 -7.40 -11.32
C ILE A 470 21.55 -6.44 -11.47
N ILE A 471 21.71 -5.22 -11.00
CA ILE A 471 20.72 -4.16 -11.10
C ILE A 471 21.37 -2.97 -11.80
N LEU A 472 20.73 -2.51 -12.87
CA LEU A 472 21.21 -1.40 -13.70
C LEU A 472 20.25 -0.22 -13.53
N PHE A 473 20.80 0.94 -13.19
CA PHE A 473 20.07 2.18 -12.92
C PHE A 473 20.15 3.11 -14.13
#